data_AF-A0A9P6C0Q0-F1
#
_entry.id   AF-A0A9P6C0Q0-F1
#
_cell.length_a   1.000
_cell.length_b   1.000
_cell.length_c   1.000
_cell.angle_alpha   90.00
_cell.angle_beta   90.00
_cell.angle_gamma   90.00
#
_symmetry.space_group_name_H-M   'P 1'
#
loop_
_entity.id
_entity.type
_entity.pdbx_description
1 polymer ?
#
loop_
_entity_poly.entity_id
_entity_poly.type
_entity_poly.pdbx_seq_one_letter_code
_entity_poly.pdbx_strand_id
1 'polypeptide(L)'
;MKEALRVVVMTRLLCDRQTPDERVSPVLMANRSSAPRPDPEVNEESDADVVIQDVMAGDQFEKRMQKFETLKPSFVEFFSRRQVFIANKLQELRQEYVQLQEKWNIHCQTLNDQAKPSILEGETMPIGRTTRRSANLGDAVRSDLEMEQILASLESNDATDPNHLSQRNLATIPDMISVANGKVDYLFDDTCHRVENPAEYYAPHTGIHDWTEEEKSIFLDKYAAYPKQFGIIADYLPNKTSSQC
;
A
#
# COMPACT_ATOMS: atom_id res chain seq x y z
N MET A 1 5.10 29.95 -8.07
CA MET A 1 6.45 29.35 -8.22
C MET A 1 6.49 28.23 -9.28
N LYS A 2 5.56 27.27 -9.28
CA LYS A 2 5.55 26.17 -10.27
C LYS A 2 5.36 26.62 -11.73
N GLU A 3 4.48 27.59 -11.98
CA GLU A 3 4.24 28.11 -13.34
C GLU A 3 5.45 28.86 -13.91
N ALA A 4 6.11 29.67 -13.07
CA ALA A 4 7.34 30.37 -13.46
C ALA A 4 8.47 29.39 -13.77
N LEU A 5 8.63 28.32 -12.99
CA LEU A 5 9.58 27.25 -13.29
C LEU A 5 9.24 26.51 -14.58
N ARG A 6 7.97 26.23 -14.83
CA ARG A 6 7.51 25.56 -16.06
C ARG A 6 7.79 26.42 -17.30
N VAL A 7 7.48 27.71 -17.24
CA VAL A 7 7.78 28.67 -18.31
C VAL A 7 9.29 28.79 -18.54
N VAL A 8 10.09 28.85 -17.47
CA VAL A 8 11.56 28.87 -17.59
C VAL A 8 12.11 27.57 -18.19
N VAL A 9 11.61 26.41 -17.78
CA VAL A 9 12.03 25.11 -18.33
C VAL A 9 11.62 24.97 -19.80
N MET A 10 10.39 25.36 -20.15
CA MET A 10 9.89 25.31 -21.53
C MET A 10 10.62 26.30 -22.44
N THR A 11 10.91 27.52 -21.96
CA THR A 11 11.72 28.49 -22.72
C THR A 11 13.18 28.04 -22.86
N ARG A 12 13.72 27.30 -21.89
CA ARG A 12 15.05 26.69 -21.99
C ARG A 12 15.07 25.53 -22.98
N LEU A 13 14.05 24.67 -22.97
CA LEU A 13 13.88 23.57 -23.93
C LEU A 13 13.68 24.07 -25.37
N LEU A 14 12.94 25.17 -25.55
CA LEU A 14 12.76 25.82 -26.86
C LEU A 14 14.02 26.55 -27.36
N CYS A 15 14.93 26.91 -26.44
CA CYS A 15 16.21 27.57 -26.75
C CYS A 15 17.42 26.64 -26.58
N ASP A 16 17.22 25.33 -26.35
CA ASP A 16 18.30 24.37 -26.24
C ASP A 16 18.92 24.24 -27.63
N ARG A 17 20.04 24.92 -27.83
CA ARG A 17 20.79 24.91 -29.10
C ARG A 17 21.41 23.55 -29.40
N GLN A 18 21.44 22.67 -28.40
CA GLN A 18 22.09 21.38 -28.49
C GLN A 18 21.08 20.31 -28.83
N THR A 19 21.32 19.63 -29.94
CA THR A 19 20.55 18.46 -30.35
C THR A 19 20.70 17.33 -29.30
N PRO A 20 19.74 16.39 -29.21
CA PRO A 20 19.86 15.22 -28.34
C PRO A 20 21.19 14.46 -28.55
N ASP A 21 21.64 14.35 -29.80
CA ASP A 21 22.91 13.73 -30.15
C ASP A 21 24.12 14.46 -29.57
N GLU A 22 24.11 15.80 -29.56
CA GLU A 22 25.18 16.60 -28.95
C GLU A 22 25.26 16.44 -27.44
N ARG A 23 24.15 16.10 -26.78
CA ARG A 23 24.11 15.80 -25.34
C ARG A 23 24.55 14.38 -25.03
N VAL A 24 24.17 13.41 -25.86
CA VAL A 24 24.39 11.99 -25.61
C VAL A 24 25.77 11.55 -26.08
N SER A 25 26.27 12.05 -27.21
CA SER A 25 27.55 11.66 -27.81
C SER A 25 28.76 11.83 -26.87
N PRO A 26 28.92 12.92 -26.11
CA PRO A 26 30.02 13.06 -25.15
C PRO A 26 29.96 12.01 -24.02
N VAL A 27 28.76 11.74 -23.52
CA VAL A 27 28.54 10.73 -22.46
C VAL A 27 28.82 9.33 -22.99
N LEU A 28 28.37 9.04 -24.21
CA LEU A 28 28.56 7.75 -24.86
C LEU A 28 30.05 7.50 -25.20
N MET A 29 30.77 8.53 -25.65
CA MET A 29 32.23 8.50 -25.84
C MET A 29 32.97 8.28 -24.52
N ALA A 30 32.60 9.00 -23.46
CA ALA A 30 33.20 8.84 -22.13
C ALA A 30 32.97 7.42 -21.56
N ASN A 31 31.74 6.90 -21.69
CA ASN A 31 31.39 5.55 -21.27
C ASN A 31 32.18 4.51 -22.08
N ARG A 32 32.28 4.66 -23.41
CA ARG A 32 33.08 3.77 -24.27
C ARG A 32 34.57 3.81 -23.94
N SER A 33 35.09 4.95 -23.48
CA SER A 33 36.50 5.07 -23.05
C SER A 33 36.77 4.49 -21.67
N SER A 34 35.76 4.46 -20.80
CA SER A 34 35.85 3.89 -19.45
C SER A 34 35.56 2.38 -19.44
N ALA A 35 34.79 1.90 -20.41
CA ALA A 35 34.52 0.49 -20.59
C ALA A 35 35.82 -0.25 -20.89
N PRO A 36 36.08 -1.40 -20.24
CA PRO A 36 37.15 -2.30 -20.64
C PRO A 36 37.02 -2.60 -22.13
N ARG A 37 38.13 -2.54 -22.86
CA ARG A 37 38.11 -2.90 -24.29
C ARG A 37 37.55 -4.32 -24.40
N PRO A 38 36.55 -4.57 -25.26
CA PRO A 38 36.13 -5.94 -25.54
C PRO A 38 37.36 -6.69 -26.03
N ASP A 39 37.66 -7.81 -25.39
CA ASP A 39 38.79 -8.65 -25.78
C ASP A 39 38.60 -9.06 -27.26
N PRO A 40 39.62 -8.87 -28.12
CA PRO A 40 39.49 -9.09 -29.57
C PRO A 40 39.18 -10.55 -29.94
N GLU A 41 39.23 -11.49 -28.99
CA GLU A 41 38.90 -12.90 -29.18
C GLU A 41 37.41 -13.23 -29.02
N VAL A 42 36.55 -12.31 -28.55
CA VAL A 42 35.13 -12.58 -28.23
C VAL A 42 34.20 -12.42 -29.44
N ASN A 43 34.73 -12.26 -30.64
CA ASN A 43 33.95 -12.12 -31.88
C ASN A 43 33.71 -13.45 -32.63
N GLU A 44 34.15 -14.57 -32.08
CA GLU A 44 33.63 -15.89 -32.45
C GLU A 44 32.54 -16.26 -31.45
N GLU A 45 31.38 -16.73 -31.94
CA GLU A 45 30.26 -17.20 -31.12
C GLU A 45 30.78 -18.22 -30.08
N SER A 46 31.16 -17.73 -28.90
CA SER A 46 31.73 -18.55 -27.86
C SER A 46 30.61 -19.45 -27.35
N ASP A 47 30.78 -20.75 -27.56
CA ASP A 47 29.84 -21.77 -27.13
C ASP A 47 29.51 -21.57 -25.64
N ALA A 48 28.22 -21.62 -25.30
CA ALA A 48 27.74 -21.23 -23.97
C ALA A 48 28.40 -22.06 -22.86
N ASP A 49 28.71 -23.32 -23.16
CA ASP A 49 29.38 -24.25 -22.26
C ASP A 49 30.81 -23.82 -21.93
N VAL A 50 31.54 -23.22 -22.88
CA VAL A 50 32.91 -22.73 -22.68
C VAL A 50 32.91 -21.52 -21.73
N VAL A 51 31.95 -20.62 -21.91
CA VAL A 51 31.78 -19.45 -21.01
C VAL A 51 31.38 -19.91 -19.61
N ILE A 52 30.47 -20.88 -19.49
CA ILE A 52 30.09 -21.46 -18.19
C ILE A 52 31.31 -22.09 -17.53
N GLN A 53 32.12 -22.85 -18.28
CA GLN A 53 33.31 -23.51 -17.74
C GLN A 53 34.35 -22.51 -17.25
N ASP A 54 34.60 -21.42 -18.00
CA ASP A 54 35.52 -20.35 -17.57
C ASP A 54 34.98 -19.60 -16.34
N VAL A 55 33.67 -19.32 -16.30
CA VAL A 55 33.05 -18.64 -15.15
C VAL A 55 33.02 -19.52 -13.89
N MET A 56 32.93 -20.84 -14.04
CA MET A 56 32.85 -21.81 -12.94
C MET A 56 34.20 -22.36 -12.49
N ALA A 57 35.21 -22.38 -13.36
CA ALA A 57 36.50 -23.02 -13.07
C ALA A 57 37.72 -22.15 -13.44
N GLY A 58 37.52 -20.95 -13.99
CA GLY A 58 38.61 -20.04 -14.33
C GLY A 58 39.17 -19.26 -13.14
N ASP A 59 40.28 -18.57 -13.36
CA ASP A 59 41.00 -17.79 -12.34
C ASP A 59 40.13 -16.74 -11.62
N GLN A 60 39.14 -16.19 -12.33
CA GLN A 60 38.19 -15.22 -11.76
C GLN A 60 37.24 -15.88 -10.75
N PHE A 61 36.88 -17.15 -10.96
CA PHE A 61 36.12 -17.92 -9.99
C PHE A 61 36.93 -18.17 -8.73
N GLU A 62 38.19 -18.59 -8.86
CA GLU A 62 39.06 -18.83 -7.70
C GLU A 62 39.27 -17.55 -6.88
N LYS A 63 39.51 -16.41 -7.52
CA LYS A 63 39.62 -15.11 -6.83
C LYS A 63 38.34 -14.72 -6.09
N ARG A 64 37.17 -14.98 -6.68
CA ARG A 64 35.86 -14.77 -6.03
C ARG A 64 35.67 -15.74 -4.86
N MET A 65 36.02 -17.01 -5.04
CA MET A 65 35.89 -18.06 -4.03
C MET A 65 36.81 -17.80 -2.83
N GLN A 66 38.04 -17.33 -3.05
CA GLN A 66 38.95 -16.93 -1.98
C GLN A 66 38.40 -15.75 -1.16
N LYS A 67 37.83 -14.73 -1.82
CA LYS A 67 37.12 -13.64 -1.13
C LYS A 67 35.89 -14.16 -0.37
N PHE A 68 35.17 -15.12 -0.93
CA PHE A 68 34.04 -15.74 -0.26
C PHE A 68 34.49 -16.50 1.00
N GLU A 69 35.51 -17.36 0.91
CA GLU A 69 35.99 -18.15 2.04
C GLU A 69 36.57 -17.28 3.17
N THR A 70 37.16 -16.12 2.85
CA THR A 70 37.60 -15.16 3.89
C THR A 70 36.43 -14.49 4.62
N LEU A 71 35.32 -14.21 3.93
CA LEU A 71 34.16 -13.52 4.49
C LEU A 71 33.14 -14.46 5.14
N LYS A 72 33.03 -15.70 4.63
CA LYS A 72 32.11 -16.75 5.06
C LYS A 72 32.04 -16.95 6.58
N PRO A 73 33.15 -17.09 7.34
CA PRO A 73 33.05 -17.29 8.79
C PRO A 73 32.39 -16.12 9.51
N SER A 74 32.68 -14.88 9.10
CA SER A 74 32.06 -13.68 9.67
C SER A 74 30.56 -13.63 9.39
N PHE A 75 30.13 -13.99 8.18
CA PHE A 75 28.72 -14.08 7.85
C PHE A 75 28.00 -15.18 8.63
N VAL A 76 28.59 -16.37 8.75
CA VAL A 76 28.00 -17.48 9.53
C VAL A 76 27.84 -17.09 11.00
N GLU A 77 28.85 -16.44 11.59
CA GLU A 77 28.75 -15.92 12.95
C GLU A 77 27.65 -14.86 13.08
N PHE A 78 27.58 -13.91 12.14
CA PHE A 78 26.54 -12.88 12.15
C PHE A 78 25.13 -13.47 12.02
N PHE A 79 24.92 -14.40 11.09
CA PHE A 79 23.63 -15.04 10.88
C PHE A 79 23.21 -15.92 12.06
N SER A 80 24.14 -16.69 12.63
CA SER A 80 23.86 -17.49 13.83
C SER A 80 23.49 -16.61 15.02
N ARG A 81 24.25 -15.52 15.26
CA ARG A 81 23.92 -14.53 16.30
C ARG A 81 22.56 -13.89 16.08
N ARG A 82 22.24 -13.51 14.85
CA ARG A 82 20.93 -12.95 14.48
C ARG A 82 19.81 -13.96 14.71
N GLN A 83 20.02 -15.22 14.36
CA GLN A 83 19.02 -16.28 14.54
C GLN A 83 18.70 -16.50 16.01
N VAL A 84 19.74 -16.55 16.86
CA VAL A 84 19.58 -16.65 18.32
C VAL A 84 18.85 -15.42 18.87
N PHE A 85 19.21 -14.22 18.42
CA PHE A 85 18.54 -12.98 18.84
C PHE A 85 17.04 -12.99 18.49
N ILE A 86 16.69 -13.39 17.26
CA ILE A 86 15.29 -13.48 16.83
C ILE A 86 14.55 -14.53 17.66
N ALA A 87 15.15 -15.70 17.89
CA ALA A 87 14.54 -16.76 18.68
C ALA A 87 14.24 -16.30 20.12
N ASN A 88 15.21 -15.62 20.76
CA ASN A 88 15.05 -15.06 22.10
C ASN A 88 13.95 -13.99 22.14
N LYS A 89 13.97 -13.05 21.19
CA LYS A 89 12.96 -11.98 21.12
C LYS A 89 11.56 -12.54 20.92
N LEU A 90 11.42 -13.55 20.08
CA LEU A 90 10.16 -14.23 19.82
C LEU A 90 9.66 -14.95 21.09
N GLN A 91 10.55 -15.57 21.86
CA GLN A 91 10.21 -16.17 23.14
C GLN A 91 9.74 -15.13 24.16
N GLU A 92 10.42 -14.00 24.29
CA GLU A 92 10.00 -12.89 25.16
C GLU A 92 8.60 -12.38 24.78
N LEU A 93 8.37 -12.10 23.50
CA LEU A 93 7.08 -11.60 23.02
C LEU A 93 5.95 -12.60 23.23
N ARG A 94 6.21 -13.91 23.09
CA ARG A 94 5.23 -14.95 23.41
C ARG A 94 4.86 -14.94 24.88
N GLN A 95 5.83 -14.78 25.79
CA GLN A 95 5.56 -14.70 27.23
C GLN A 95 4.77 -13.44 27.58
N GLU A 96 5.16 -12.29 27.01
CA GLU A 96 4.44 -11.03 27.18
C GLU A 96 2.99 -11.13 26.69
N TYR A 97 2.78 -11.72 25.51
CA TYR A 97 1.44 -11.97 24.97
C TYR A 97 0.58 -12.82 25.90
N VAL A 98 1.12 -13.93 26.43
CA VAL A 98 0.39 -14.78 27.37
C VAL A 98 0.01 -14.02 28.63
N GLN A 99 0.93 -13.21 29.19
CA GLN A 99 0.64 -12.40 30.38
C GLN A 99 -0.45 -11.34 30.11
N LEU A 100 -0.42 -10.70 28.95
CA LEU A 100 -1.46 -9.74 28.55
C LEU A 100 -2.80 -10.44 28.32
N GLN A 101 -2.79 -11.62 27.69
CA GLN A 101 -3.99 -12.41 27.47
C GLN A 101 -4.62 -12.87 28.79
N GLU A 102 -3.83 -13.28 29.77
CA GLU A 102 -4.33 -13.63 31.10
C GLU A 102 -5.00 -12.43 31.78
N LYS A 103 -4.36 -11.25 31.74
CA LYS A 103 -4.95 -10.00 32.26
C LYS A 103 -6.25 -9.65 31.54
N TRP A 104 -6.28 -9.77 30.22
CA TRP A 104 -7.47 -9.53 29.41
C TRP A 104 -8.61 -10.50 29.76
N ASN A 105 -8.29 -11.79 29.92
CA ASN A 105 -9.27 -12.80 30.31
C ASN A 105 -9.86 -12.50 31.70
N ILE A 106 -9.04 -12.11 32.68
CA ILE A 106 -9.51 -11.70 34.01
C ILE A 106 -10.41 -10.46 33.91
N HIS A 107 -10.04 -9.49 33.07
CA HIS A 107 -10.87 -8.31 32.83
C HIS A 107 -12.22 -8.67 32.20
N CYS A 108 -12.24 -9.56 31.20
CA CYS A 108 -13.46 -10.06 30.59
C CYS A 108 -14.35 -10.81 31.60
N GLN A 109 -13.75 -11.63 32.49
CA GLN A 109 -14.48 -12.28 33.57
C GLN A 109 -15.11 -11.26 34.52
N THR A 110 -14.36 -10.22 34.89
CA THR A 110 -14.86 -9.14 35.75
C THR A 110 -16.04 -8.41 35.11
N LEU A 111 -15.94 -8.07 33.82
CA LEU A 111 -17.05 -7.46 33.08
C LEU A 111 -18.25 -8.40 32.96
N ASN A 112 -18.01 -9.69 32.75
CA ASN A 112 -19.08 -10.69 32.67
C ASN A 112 -19.78 -10.89 34.02
N ASP A 113 -19.05 -10.82 35.14
CA ASP A 113 -19.61 -10.86 36.49
C ASP A 113 -20.39 -9.58 36.82
N GLN A 114 -19.91 -8.41 36.37
CA GLN A 114 -20.66 -7.14 36.48
C GLN A 114 -21.92 -7.13 35.61
N ALA A 115 -21.87 -7.75 34.43
CA ALA A 115 -23.01 -7.90 33.53
C ALA A 115 -23.95 -9.05 33.94
N LYS A 116 -23.52 -9.92 34.86
CA LYS A 116 -24.36 -10.97 35.43
C LYS A 116 -25.42 -10.28 36.29
N PRO A 117 -26.71 -10.31 35.90
CA PRO A 117 -27.75 -9.77 36.77
C PRO A 117 -27.66 -10.50 38.10
N SER A 118 -27.73 -9.76 39.21
CA SER A 118 -27.73 -10.34 40.55
C SER A 118 -28.94 -11.26 40.69
N ILE A 119 -28.76 -12.56 40.43
CA ILE A 119 -29.79 -13.61 40.57
C ILE A 119 -30.05 -13.94 42.05
N LEU A 120 -29.37 -13.27 42.99
CA LEU A 120 -29.48 -13.53 44.44
C LEU A 120 -30.31 -12.50 45.23
N GLU A 121 -31.09 -11.65 44.55
CA GLU A 121 -32.30 -11.06 45.13
C GLU A 121 -33.48 -11.29 44.17
N GLY A 122 -34.17 -12.43 44.35
CA GLY A 122 -35.53 -12.64 43.83
C GLY A 122 -35.65 -13.30 42.45
N GLU A 123 -35.22 -14.56 42.34
CA GLU A 123 -35.79 -15.52 41.38
C GLU A 123 -37.32 -15.60 41.56
N THR A 124 -38.21 -15.53 40.57
CA THR A 124 -38.13 -15.67 39.11
C THR A 124 -39.31 -14.92 38.49
N MET A 125 -39.13 -14.19 37.39
CA MET A 125 -40.23 -13.83 36.49
C MET A 125 -39.95 -14.42 35.10
N PRO A 126 -40.75 -15.39 34.64
CA PRO A 126 -40.63 -15.90 33.28
C PRO A 126 -41.12 -14.83 32.30
N ILE A 127 -40.29 -14.56 31.29
CA ILE A 127 -40.69 -13.88 30.06
C ILE A 127 -41.69 -14.79 29.35
N GLY A 128 -42.97 -14.52 29.57
CA GLY A 128 -44.05 -15.30 28.96
C GLY A 128 -45.42 -14.83 29.41
N ARG A 129 -45.97 -13.85 28.66
CA ARG A 129 -47.40 -13.48 28.57
C ARG A 129 -48.17 -13.21 29.87
N THR A 130 -48.83 -12.05 29.89
CA THR A 130 -50.17 -11.76 30.46
C THR A 130 -50.25 -10.72 31.58
N THR A 131 -50.80 -9.56 31.21
CA THR A 131 -51.90 -8.84 31.87
C THR A 131 -51.71 -8.21 33.27
N ARG A 132 -51.67 -6.86 33.24
CA ARG A 132 -52.23 -5.84 34.18
C ARG A 132 -51.43 -5.39 35.42
N ARG A 133 -51.08 -4.10 35.33
CA ARG A 133 -51.08 -3.03 36.36
C ARG A 133 -49.91 -2.98 37.35
N SER A 134 -48.87 -2.24 36.97
CA SER A 134 -48.21 -1.28 37.86
C SER A 134 -47.29 -0.38 37.03
N ALA A 135 -47.46 0.93 37.22
CA ALA A 135 -46.76 1.97 36.49
C ALA A 135 -45.29 2.06 36.97
N ASN A 136 -44.36 1.52 36.18
CA ASN A 136 -42.96 1.93 36.24
C ASN A 136 -42.80 3.18 35.36
N LEU A 137 -42.95 4.34 35.99
CA LEU A 137 -43.01 5.67 35.36
C LEU A 137 -41.64 6.20 34.84
N GLY A 138 -40.73 5.33 34.40
CA GLY A 138 -39.36 5.74 34.04
C GLY A 138 -38.96 5.57 32.57
N ASP A 139 -39.71 4.80 31.79
CA ASP A 139 -39.33 4.43 30.42
C ASP A 139 -40.56 4.40 29.50
N ALA A 140 -41.25 5.54 29.45
CA ALA A 140 -42.35 5.74 28.54
C ALA A 140 -42.17 7.11 27.90
N VAL A 141 -41.98 7.11 26.58
CA VAL A 141 -42.00 8.32 25.75
C VAL A 141 -43.38 8.96 25.91
N ARG A 142 -43.45 10.16 26.48
CA ARG A 142 -44.70 10.81 26.89
C ARG A 142 -45.31 11.65 25.78
N SER A 143 -44.58 11.90 24.69
CA SER A 143 -45.07 12.64 23.52
C SER A 143 -44.32 12.27 22.23
N ASP A 144 -44.95 12.47 21.07
CA ASP A 144 -44.32 12.28 19.76
C ASP A 144 -43.05 13.15 19.60
N LEU A 145 -43.01 14.32 20.25
CA LEU A 145 -41.83 15.18 20.27
C LEU A 145 -40.64 14.53 21.01
N GLU A 146 -40.90 13.89 22.16
CA GLU A 146 -39.87 13.13 22.86
C GLU A 146 -39.40 11.93 22.02
N MET A 147 -40.31 11.30 21.26
CA MET A 147 -39.97 10.22 20.32
C MET A 147 -39.01 10.71 19.23
N GLU A 148 -39.32 11.85 18.60
CA GLU A 148 -38.49 12.46 17.56
C GLU A 148 -37.13 12.90 18.10
N GLN A 149 -37.07 13.46 19.32
CA GLN A 149 -35.81 13.85 19.95
C GLN A 149 -34.92 12.66 20.25
N ILE A 150 -35.49 11.55 20.74
CA ILE A 150 -34.74 10.31 20.97
C ILE A 150 -34.24 9.74 19.65
N LEU A 151 -35.06 9.75 18.60
CA LEU A 151 -34.67 9.26 17.27
C LEU A 151 -33.54 10.11 16.67
N ALA A 152 -33.64 11.44 16.74
CA ALA A 152 -32.61 12.37 16.28
C ALA A 152 -31.30 12.23 17.09
N SER A 153 -31.40 11.97 18.39
CA SER A 153 -30.24 11.71 19.24
C SER A 153 -29.56 10.38 18.90
N LEU A 154 -30.34 9.33 18.60
CA LEU A 154 -29.80 8.03 18.19
C LEU A 154 -29.12 8.13 16.83
N GLU A 155 -29.73 8.81 15.87
CA GLU A 155 -29.15 9.01 14.54
C GLU A 155 -27.84 9.83 14.60
N SER A 156 -27.79 10.84 15.47
CA SER A 156 -26.56 11.63 15.70
C SER A 156 -25.46 10.80 16.35
N ASN A 157 -25.82 9.92 17.30
CA ASN A 157 -24.88 9.02 17.96
C ASN A 157 -24.35 7.96 17.00
N ASP A 158 -25.19 7.36 16.17
CA ASP A 158 -24.78 6.38 15.15
C ASP A 158 -23.91 7.04 14.05
N ALA A 159 -24.18 8.31 13.71
CA ALA A 159 -23.37 9.06 12.76
C ALA A 159 -21.97 9.44 13.30
N THR A 160 -21.83 9.55 14.62
CA THR A 160 -20.57 9.88 15.30
C THR A 160 -19.88 8.67 15.96
N ASP A 161 -20.50 7.49 15.89
CA ASP A 161 -19.93 6.27 16.45
C ASP A 161 -18.62 5.93 15.73
N PRO A 162 -17.47 5.91 16.43
CA PRO A 162 -16.19 5.53 15.85
C PRO A 162 -16.20 4.12 15.23
N ASN A 163 -17.06 3.19 15.70
CA ASN A 163 -17.20 1.89 15.08
C ASN A 163 -17.83 1.97 13.68
N HIS A 164 -18.83 2.84 13.48
CA HIS A 164 -19.47 3.02 12.17
C HIS A 164 -18.59 3.83 11.21
N LEU A 165 -17.89 4.86 11.71
CA LEU A 165 -16.93 5.64 10.91
C LEU A 165 -15.70 4.82 10.50
N SER A 166 -15.23 3.93 11.38
CA SER A 166 -14.06 3.09 11.09
C SER A 166 -14.37 2.03 10.03
N GLN A 167 -15.60 1.52 9.93
CA GLN A 167 -16.01 0.55 8.89
C GLN A 167 -15.70 1.05 7.47
N ARG A 168 -15.88 2.35 7.21
CA ARG A 168 -15.57 2.96 5.89
C ARG A 168 -14.07 3.06 5.61
N ASN A 169 -13.23 3.02 6.65
CA ASN A 169 -11.77 3.16 6.59
C ASN A 169 -11.04 1.84 6.91
N LEU A 170 -11.75 0.71 6.96
CA LEU A 170 -11.12 -0.58 7.20
C LEU A 170 -10.23 -0.93 6.00
N ALA A 171 -8.95 -1.19 6.28
CA ALA A 171 -8.06 -1.77 5.29
C ALA A 171 -8.59 -3.17 4.93
N THR A 172 -8.75 -3.45 3.64
CA THR A 172 -9.02 -4.81 3.17
C THR A 172 -7.74 -5.62 3.33
N ILE A 173 -7.70 -6.49 4.34
CA ILE A 173 -6.56 -7.37 4.58
C ILE A 173 -6.68 -8.56 3.63
N PRO A 174 -5.68 -8.83 2.76
CA PRO A 174 -5.70 -10.01 1.89
C PRO A 174 -5.70 -11.31 2.70
N ASP A 175 -6.31 -12.36 2.16
CA ASP A 175 -6.34 -13.68 2.78
C ASP A 175 -4.92 -14.23 3.02
N MET A 176 -4.74 -14.83 4.19
CA MET A 176 -3.48 -15.46 4.58
C MET A 176 -3.20 -16.67 3.69
N ILE A 177 -2.09 -16.63 2.95
CA ILE A 177 -1.66 -17.72 2.07
C ILE A 177 -1.41 -18.97 2.93
N SER A 178 -2.11 -20.07 2.63
CA SER A 178 -2.00 -21.31 3.41
C SER A 178 -0.59 -21.91 3.36
N VAL A 179 -0.07 -22.36 4.50
CA VAL A 179 1.28 -22.96 4.59
C VAL A 179 1.36 -24.31 3.85
N ALA A 180 0.22 -25.00 3.65
CA ALA A 180 0.17 -26.32 3.03
C ALA A 180 0.10 -26.27 1.49
N ASN A 181 -0.67 -25.36 0.90
CA ASN A 181 -0.94 -25.31 -0.54
C ASN A 181 -0.67 -23.93 -1.19
N GLY A 182 -0.23 -22.95 -0.41
CA GLY A 182 -0.12 -21.56 -0.85
C GLY A 182 1.21 -21.26 -1.52
N LYS A 183 1.38 -21.70 -2.76
CA LYS A 183 2.36 -21.09 -3.66
C LYS A 183 1.67 -19.91 -4.32
N VAL A 184 2.03 -18.69 -3.94
CA VAL A 184 1.72 -17.54 -4.79
C VAL A 184 2.71 -17.63 -5.95
N ASP A 185 2.18 -17.67 -7.17
CA ASP A 185 2.98 -17.55 -8.38
C ASP A 185 3.50 -16.10 -8.50
N TYR A 186 4.37 -15.70 -7.57
CA TYR A 186 5.27 -14.59 -7.83
C TYR A 186 6.26 -15.11 -8.86
N LEU A 187 5.90 -14.93 -10.14
CA LEU A 187 6.92 -14.82 -11.17
C LEU A 187 7.82 -13.67 -10.74
N PHE A 188 9.06 -14.01 -10.39
CA PHE A 188 10.11 -13.03 -10.21
C PHE A 188 10.22 -12.28 -11.54
N ASP A 189 9.69 -11.06 -11.57
CA ASP A 189 9.81 -10.19 -12.72
C ASP A 189 11.22 -9.59 -12.72
N ASP A 190 12.14 -10.33 -13.37
CA ASP A 190 13.55 -9.96 -13.50
C ASP A 190 13.73 -8.68 -14.34
N THR A 191 12.66 -8.20 -15.00
CA THR A 191 12.73 -6.99 -15.80
C THR A 191 12.82 -5.72 -14.96
N CYS A 192 12.66 -5.76 -13.62
CA CYS A 192 12.93 -4.63 -12.71
C CYS A 192 12.34 -3.27 -13.18
N HIS A 193 11.17 -3.25 -13.82
CA HIS A 193 10.63 -2.04 -14.46
C HIS A 193 11.62 -1.36 -15.43
N ARG A 194 12.37 -2.15 -16.19
CA ARG A 194 13.32 -1.68 -17.18
C ARG A 194 12.57 -0.90 -18.25
N VAL A 195 12.82 0.40 -18.26
CA VAL A 195 12.25 1.32 -19.24
C VAL A 195 13.18 1.34 -20.47
N GLU A 196 12.81 0.60 -21.52
CA GLU A 196 13.59 0.56 -22.78
C GLU A 196 13.59 1.91 -23.53
N ASN A 197 12.49 2.67 -23.42
CA ASN A 197 12.38 4.00 -24.02
C ASN A 197 11.97 5.06 -22.97
N PRO A 198 12.94 5.67 -22.28
CA PRO A 198 12.66 6.66 -21.24
C PRO A 198 11.93 7.90 -21.75
N ALA A 199 12.17 8.29 -23.00
CA ALA A 199 11.56 9.48 -23.59
C ALA A 199 10.05 9.30 -23.77
N GLU A 200 9.63 8.11 -24.18
CA GLU A 200 8.22 7.76 -24.32
C GLU A 200 7.58 7.50 -22.95
N TYR A 201 8.19 6.68 -22.10
CA TYR A 201 7.62 6.31 -20.80
C TYR A 201 7.37 7.51 -19.88
N TYR A 202 8.30 8.48 -19.83
CA TYR A 202 8.14 9.70 -19.04
C TYR A 202 7.51 10.86 -19.82
N ALA A 203 7.12 10.66 -21.08
CA ALA A 203 6.34 11.66 -21.79
C ALA A 203 5.04 11.92 -21.01
N PRO A 204 4.65 13.18 -20.82
CA PRO A 204 3.36 13.49 -20.21
C PRO A 204 2.24 13.00 -21.15
N HIS A 205 1.70 11.82 -20.87
CA HIS A 205 0.47 11.31 -21.47
C HIS A 205 -0.75 11.99 -20.85
N THR A 206 -0.73 13.32 -20.84
CA THR A 206 -1.71 14.13 -20.12
C THR A 206 -3.06 14.18 -20.84
N GLY A 207 -3.16 13.67 -22.08
CA GLY A 207 -4.38 13.75 -22.89
C GLY A 207 -4.85 15.19 -23.15
N ILE A 208 -4.06 16.21 -22.77
CA ILE A 208 -4.39 17.63 -22.88
C ILE A 208 -4.55 18.04 -24.35
N HIS A 209 -3.85 17.36 -25.25
CA HIS A 209 -3.95 17.60 -26.69
C HIS A 209 -5.27 17.10 -27.31
N ASP A 210 -6.03 16.25 -26.61
CA ASP A 210 -7.23 15.59 -27.13
C ASP A 210 -8.54 16.23 -26.60
N TRP A 211 -8.47 17.47 -26.10
CA TRP A 211 -9.63 18.20 -25.59
C TRP A 211 -10.29 19.04 -26.69
N THR A 212 -11.55 18.71 -26.99
CA THR A 212 -12.37 19.55 -27.87
C THR A 212 -12.84 20.79 -27.13
N GLU A 213 -13.19 21.84 -27.87
CA GLU A 213 -13.68 23.09 -27.27
C GLU A 213 -15.01 22.89 -26.53
N GLU A 214 -15.83 21.94 -27.02
CA GLU A 214 -17.08 21.51 -26.38
C GLU A 214 -16.81 20.85 -25.02
N GLU A 215 -15.87 19.89 -24.96
CA GLU A 215 -15.49 19.21 -23.70
C GLU A 215 -14.95 20.21 -22.67
N LYS A 216 -14.13 21.19 -23.10
CA LYS A 216 -13.62 22.25 -22.21
C LYS A 216 -14.76 23.11 -21.64
N SER A 217 -15.75 23.45 -22.47
CA SER A 217 -16.89 24.25 -22.03
C SER A 217 -17.73 23.51 -20.98
N ILE A 218 -17.98 22.21 -21.19
CA ILE A 218 -18.69 21.35 -20.25
C ILE A 218 -17.90 21.22 -18.94
N PHE A 219 -16.58 21.01 -19.04
CA PHE A 219 -15.72 20.92 -17.86
C PHE A 219 -15.76 22.21 -17.03
N LEU A 220 -15.67 23.38 -17.65
CA LEU A 220 -15.73 24.65 -16.93
C LEU A 220 -17.07 24.89 -16.24
N ASP A 221 -18.19 24.57 -16.92
CA ASP A 221 -19.53 24.65 -16.34
C ASP A 221 -19.70 23.71 -15.14
N LYS A 222 -19.30 22.44 -15.30
CA LYS A 222 -19.40 21.44 -14.23
C LYS A 222 -18.41 21.65 -13.11
N TYR A 223 -17.23 22.22 -13.38
CA TYR A 223 -16.28 22.60 -12.35
C TYR A 223 -16.81 23.76 -11.50
N ALA A 224 -17.52 24.71 -12.09
CA ALA A 224 -18.19 25.79 -11.36
C ALA A 224 -19.31 25.27 -10.45
N ALA A 225 -20.05 24.24 -10.89
CA ALA A 225 -21.09 23.59 -10.10
C ALA A 225 -20.54 22.63 -9.01
N TYR A 226 -19.49 21.86 -9.33
CA TYR A 226 -18.94 20.78 -8.51
C TYR A 226 -17.42 20.93 -8.35
N PRO A 227 -16.95 21.88 -7.53
CA PRO A 227 -15.53 22.19 -7.42
C PRO A 227 -14.72 20.98 -6.93
N LYS A 228 -13.72 20.58 -7.72
CA LYS A 228 -12.78 19.47 -7.43
C LYS A 228 -13.41 18.09 -7.28
N GLN A 229 -14.65 17.91 -7.73
CA GLN A 229 -15.31 16.59 -7.76
C GLN A 229 -15.15 15.94 -9.14
N PHE A 230 -13.91 15.60 -9.51
CA PHE A 230 -13.56 15.12 -10.85
C PHE A 230 -14.22 13.80 -11.26
N GLY A 231 -14.64 12.97 -10.30
CA GLY A 231 -15.45 11.79 -10.58
C GLY A 231 -16.80 12.15 -11.20
N ILE A 232 -17.51 13.10 -10.58
CA ILE A 232 -18.82 13.58 -11.05
C ILE A 232 -18.65 14.35 -12.37
N ILE A 233 -17.60 15.15 -12.51
CA ILE A 233 -17.34 15.90 -13.75
C ILE A 233 -17.06 14.94 -14.92
N ALA A 234 -16.30 13.87 -14.69
CA ALA A 234 -16.00 12.86 -15.72
C ALA A 234 -17.26 12.13 -16.21
N ASP A 235 -18.29 11.95 -15.37
CA ASP A 235 -19.56 11.35 -15.80
C ASP A 235 -20.27 12.16 -16.91
N TYR A 236 -20.01 13.48 -16.98
CA TYR A 236 -20.54 14.35 -18.04
C TYR A 236 -19.65 14.38 -19.30
N LEU A 237 -18.47 13.75 -19.26
CA LEU A 237 -17.50 13.69 -20.35
C LEU A 237 -17.26 12.23 -20.75
N PRO A 238 -18.03 11.67 -21.70
CA PRO A 238 -18.03 10.22 -21.98
C PRO A 238 -16.69 9.67 -22.45
N ASN A 239 -15.83 10.52 -23.02
CA ASN A 239 -14.52 10.14 -23.54
C ASN A 239 -13.36 10.50 -22.60
N LYS A 240 -13.64 11.01 -21.39
CA LYS A 240 -12.61 11.44 -20.44
C LYS A 240 -12.81 10.73 -19.10
N THR A 241 -11.72 10.22 -18.55
CA THR A 241 -11.70 9.60 -17.22
C THR A 241 -11.53 10.66 -16.14
N SER A 242 -11.85 10.30 -14.89
CA SER A 242 -11.64 11.17 -13.72
C SER A 242 -10.18 11.57 -13.50
N SER A 243 -9.23 10.77 -13.99
CA SER A 243 -7.79 11.11 -13.97
C SER A 243 -7.38 12.08 -15.08
N GLN A 244 -8.17 12.21 -16.14
CA GLN A 244 -7.92 13.13 -17.25
C GLN A 244 -8.57 14.51 -17.04
N CYS A 245 -9.60 14.57 -16.18
CA CYS A 245 -10.29 15.78 -15.71
C CYS A 245 -9.48 16.51 -14.62
#